data_AF-W9QP79-F1
#
_entry.id   AF-W9QP79-F1
#
_cell.length_a   1.000
_cell.length_b   1.000
_cell.length_c   1.000
_cell.angle_alpha   90.00
_cell.angle_beta   90.00
_cell.angle_gamma   90.00
#
_symmetry.space_group_name_H-M   'P 1'
#
loop_
_entity.id
_entity.type
_entity.pdbx_description
1 polymer ?
#
loop_
_entity_poly.entity_id
_entity_poly.type
_entity_poly.pdbx_seq_one_letter_code
_entity_poly.pdbx_strand_id
1 'polypeptide(L)'
;MARVQQLEAKFPPIEKALLPQTNLSSFFYNAELKQFVIDGNRVVLSVSNPDTRVDDAEFEENEVYAIDIVTSTGDGKPKLLDEKQTTIYKRAEDNNYHLKMKASRFIFSEINQKFPIMPFTARYEKLRNEVQENKRRMSDMKNLIKQQQELIQKLLQ
;
A
#
# COMPACT_ATOMS: atom_id res chain seq x y z
N MET A 1 -31.61 0.14 14.48
CA MET A 1 -30.29 -0.14 13.88
C MET A 1 -29.69 1.18 13.43
N ALA A 2 -28.38 1.38 13.61
CA ALA A 2 -27.70 2.62 13.24
C ALA A 2 -27.20 2.54 11.80
N ARG A 3 -27.39 3.60 11.01
CA ARG A 3 -26.83 3.71 9.67
C ARG A 3 -25.37 4.15 9.74
N VAL A 4 -24.56 3.69 8.81
CA VAL A 4 -23.16 4.12 8.66
C VAL A 4 -23.04 5.65 8.58
N GLN A 5 -23.90 6.33 7.82
CA GLN A 5 -23.94 7.79 7.72
C GLN A 5 -24.29 8.51 9.04
N GLN A 6 -24.98 7.85 9.98
CA GLN A 6 -25.33 8.47 11.27
C GLN A 6 -24.12 8.61 12.19
N LEU A 7 -23.07 7.81 11.97
CA LEU A 7 -21.80 7.96 12.67
C LEU A 7 -21.03 9.17 12.13
N GLU A 8 -20.98 9.36 10.81
CA GLU A 8 -20.38 10.54 10.16
C GLU A 8 -20.93 11.85 10.75
N ALA A 9 -22.24 11.95 10.96
CA ALA A 9 -22.85 13.14 11.55
C ALA A 9 -22.50 13.38 13.04
N LYS A 10 -22.07 12.35 13.78
CA LYS A 10 -21.80 12.43 15.23
C LYS A 10 -20.34 12.65 15.60
N PHE A 11 -19.41 12.35 14.70
CA PHE A 11 -17.98 12.48 14.97
C PHE A 11 -17.45 13.94 14.98
N PRO A 12 -17.83 14.83 14.04
CA PRO A 12 -17.35 16.21 14.03
C PRO A 12 -17.59 16.99 15.33
N PRO A 13 -18.76 16.85 16.00
CA PRO A 13 -18.98 17.48 17.31
C PRO A 13 -18.05 16.98 18.43
N ILE A 14 -17.76 15.68 18.48
CA ILE A 14 -16.90 15.08 19.52
C ILE A 14 -15.44 15.50 19.30
N GLU A 15 -14.98 15.50 18.06
CA GLU A 15 -13.62 15.90 17.69
C GLU A 15 -13.37 17.38 18.02
N LYS A 16 -14.33 18.26 17.69
CA LYS A 16 -14.25 19.69 18.02
C LYS A 16 -14.25 19.96 19.52
N ALA A 17 -14.88 19.09 20.32
CA ALA A 17 -14.88 19.18 21.78
C ALA A 17 -13.55 18.73 22.40
N LEU A 18 -12.86 17.76 21.80
CA LEU A 18 -11.58 17.22 22.30
C LEU A 18 -10.35 17.94 21.73
N LEU A 19 -10.44 18.49 20.52
CA LEU A 19 -9.34 19.14 19.79
C LEU A 19 -9.85 20.45 19.15
N PRO A 20 -9.87 21.57 19.89
CA PRO A 20 -10.49 22.82 19.43
C PRO A 20 -9.78 23.50 18.24
N GLN A 21 -8.56 23.05 17.88
CA GLN A 21 -7.70 23.69 16.88
C GLN A 21 -7.49 22.85 15.60
N THR A 22 -8.26 21.77 15.40
CA THR A 22 -8.13 20.89 14.23
C THR A 22 -9.12 21.27 13.14
N ASN A 23 -8.64 21.44 11.91
CA ASN A 23 -9.50 21.58 10.74
C ASN A 23 -9.98 20.19 10.30
N LEU A 24 -11.30 20.04 10.14
CA LEU A 24 -11.99 18.80 9.78
C LEU A 24 -11.42 18.22 8.49
N SER A 25 -10.56 17.24 8.70
CA SER A 25 -10.00 16.37 7.67
C SER A 25 -9.58 15.08 8.32
N SER A 26 -10.37 14.68 9.30
CA SER A 26 -10.26 13.39 9.89
C SER A 26 -10.60 12.40 8.79
N PHE A 27 -9.56 11.77 8.23
CA PHE A 27 -9.74 10.65 7.30
C PHE A 27 -10.09 9.48 8.19
N PHE A 28 -11.37 9.18 8.24
CA PHE A 28 -11.86 7.94 8.83
C PHE A 28 -11.90 6.92 7.71
N TYR A 29 -11.09 5.87 7.85
CA TYR A 29 -11.20 4.70 7.00
C TYR A 29 -11.64 3.56 7.89
N ASN A 30 -12.87 3.09 7.69
CA ASN A 30 -13.36 1.90 8.34
C ASN A 30 -13.55 0.84 7.27
N ALA A 31 -12.93 -0.32 7.42
CA ALA A 31 -13.20 -1.45 6.56
C ALA A 31 -13.83 -2.57 7.38
N GLU A 32 -14.90 -3.15 6.84
CA GLU A 32 -15.40 -4.43 7.32
C GLU A 32 -14.29 -5.49 7.20
N LEU A 33 -14.06 -6.21 8.28
CA LEU A 33 -13.12 -7.31 8.35
C LEU A 33 -13.88 -8.63 8.27
N LYS A 34 -13.41 -9.53 7.41
CA LYS A 34 -13.81 -10.94 7.42
C LYS A 34 -12.58 -11.81 7.61
N GLN A 35 -12.81 -13.09 7.87
CA GLN A 35 -11.72 -14.04 7.84
C GLN A 35 -11.01 -13.94 6.49
N PHE A 36 -9.72 -13.64 6.52
CA PHE A 36 -8.85 -13.45 5.35
C PHE A 36 -9.14 -12.24 4.46
N VAL A 37 -10.07 -11.35 4.83
CA VAL A 37 -10.38 -10.11 4.09
C VAL A 37 -10.22 -8.92 5.01
N ILE A 38 -9.22 -8.09 4.72
CA ILE A 38 -8.92 -6.88 5.49
C ILE A 38 -9.54 -5.60 4.90
N ASP A 39 -9.86 -5.63 3.60
CA ASP A 39 -10.50 -4.51 2.91
C ASP A 39 -11.87 -5.03 2.42
N GLY A 40 -12.87 -4.98 3.30
CA GLY A 40 -14.24 -5.32 2.97
C GLY A 40 -14.93 -4.23 2.13
N ASN A 41 -16.09 -4.57 1.57
CA ASN A 41 -16.85 -3.66 0.72
C ASN A 41 -17.57 -2.57 1.54
N ARG A 42 -17.95 -2.87 2.79
CA ARG A 42 -18.61 -1.90 3.67
C ARG A 42 -17.54 -0.99 4.26
N VAL A 43 -17.49 0.25 3.75
CA VAL A 43 -16.55 1.27 4.20
C VAL A 43 -17.29 2.45 4.81
N VAL A 44 -16.77 3.01 5.89
CA VAL A 44 -17.27 4.27 6.46
C VAL A 44 -16.24 5.36 6.22
N LEU A 45 -16.62 6.35 5.42
CA LEU A 45 -15.83 7.56 5.17
C LEU A 45 -16.45 8.75 5.91
N SER A 46 -15.59 9.63 6.41
CA SER A 46 -16.01 10.87 7.10
C SER A 46 -16.11 12.08 6.19
N VAL A 47 -15.46 12.01 5.01
CA VAL A 47 -15.51 13.07 4.02
C VAL A 47 -15.80 12.44 2.66
N SER A 48 -17.00 12.65 2.15
CA SER A 48 -17.37 12.24 0.79
C SER A 48 -16.71 13.16 -0.23
N ASN A 49 -15.78 12.64 -1.03
CA ASN A 49 -15.33 13.30 -2.27
C ASN A 49 -16.16 12.76 -3.45
N PRO A 50 -16.41 13.56 -4.50
CA PRO A 50 -17.14 13.09 -5.68
C PRO A 50 -16.48 11.87 -6.37
N ASP A 51 -15.17 11.70 -6.20
CA ASP A 51 -14.38 10.59 -6.76
C ASP A 51 -14.40 9.31 -5.91
N THR A 52 -14.74 9.41 -4.62
CA THR A 52 -14.82 8.27 -3.68
C THR A 52 -16.20 8.23 -3.05
N ARG A 53 -17.17 7.75 -3.83
CA ARG A 53 -18.52 7.44 -3.32
C ARG A 53 -18.53 6.03 -2.75
N VAL A 54 -19.08 5.89 -1.55
CA VAL A 54 -19.31 4.59 -0.91
C VAL A 54 -20.81 4.40 -0.78
N ASP A 55 -21.27 3.18 -1.01
CA ASP A 55 -22.67 2.82 -0.91
C ASP A 55 -23.14 2.84 0.56
N ASP A 56 -24.40 3.23 0.76
CA ASP A 56 -25.00 3.26 2.09
C ASP A 56 -25.20 1.84 2.62
N ALA A 57 -24.61 1.57 3.78
CA ALA A 57 -24.76 0.30 4.50
C ALA A 57 -25.33 0.52 5.92
N GLU A 58 -26.01 -0.51 6.42
CA GLU A 58 -26.48 -0.60 7.80
C GLU A 58 -25.62 -1.62 8.56
N PHE A 59 -25.30 -1.32 9.81
CA PHE A 59 -24.56 -2.26 10.66
C PHE A 59 -25.43 -3.46 11.03
N GLU A 60 -24.87 -4.66 10.90
CA GLU A 60 -25.49 -5.93 11.26
C GLU A 60 -24.81 -6.54 12.50
N GLU A 61 -25.52 -7.47 13.16
CA GLU A 61 -24.94 -8.18 14.30
C GLU A 61 -23.81 -9.12 13.85
N ASN A 62 -22.76 -9.23 14.66
CA ASN A 62 -21.57 -10.04 14.42
C ASN A 62 -20.64 -9.57 13.30
N GLU A 63 -20.78 -8.32 12.86
CA GLU A 63 -19.79 -7.68 11.97
C GLU A 63 -18.58 -7.16 12.75
N VAL A 64 -17.41 -7.20 12.12
CA VAL A 64 -16.15 -6.71 12.68
C VAL A 64 -15.63 -5.58 11.81
N TYR A 65 -15.22 -4.48 12.45
CA TYR A 65 -14.70 -3.30 11.75
C TYR A 65 -13.33 -2.90 12.31
N ALA A 66 -12.40 -2.54 11.41
CA ALA A 66 -11.22 -1.79 11.77
C ALA A 66 -11.56 -0.30 11.73
N ILE A 67 -11.34 0.43 12.82
CA ILE A 67 -11.62 1.87 12.91
C ILE A 67 -10.28 2.61 12.91
N ASP A 68 -9.98 3.33 11.82
CA ASP A 68 -8.82 4.23 11.74
C ASP A 68 -9.28 5.69 11.81
N ILE A 69 -8.67 6.46 12.71
CA ILE A 69 -8.99 7.87 12.96
C ILE A 69 -7.71 8.67 12.82
N VAL A 70 -7.60 9.41 11.72
CA VAL A 70 -6.43 10.24 11.43
C VAL A 70 -6.83 11.70 11.42
N THR A 71 -6.48 12.46 12.45
CA THR A 71 -6.77 13.90 12.56
C THR A 71 -5.53 14.74 12.23
N SER A 72 -5.73 15.88 11.57
CA SER A 72 -4.68 16.86 11.24
C SER A 72 -5.04 18.26 11.75
N THR A 73 -4.02 19.03 12.13
CA THR A 73 -4.15 20.46 12.48
C THR A 73 -4.03 21.40 11.27
N GLY A 74 -3.60 20.90 10.10
CA GLY A 74 -3.47 21.67 8.86
C GLY A 74 -4.67 21.55 7.90
N ASP A 75 -4.48 21.88 6.62
CA ASP A 75 -5.53 21.85 5.57
C ASP A 75 -6.15 20.48 5.31
N GLY A 76 -5.51 19.41 5.79
CA GLY A 76 -6.17 18.11 5.85
C GLY A 76 -6.30 17.34 4.55
N LYS A 77 -5.80 17.91 3.46
CA LYS A 77 -5.70 17.22 2.19
C LYS A 77 -4.39 16.43 2.16
N PRO A 78 -4.42 15.08 2.20
CA PRO A 78 -3.21 14.30 2.09
C PRO A 78 -2.55 14.60 0.75
N LYS A 79 -1.26 14.93 0.79
CA LYS A 79 -0.44 15.16 -0.40
C LYS A 79 0.63 14.08 -0.43
N LEU A 80 0.82 13.46 -1.60
CA LEU A 80 1.93 12.56 -1.79
C LEU A 80 3.21 13.39 -1.89
N LEU A 81 4.10 13.25 -0.91
CA LEU A 81 5.37 13.99 -0.87
C LEU A 81 6.45 13.32 -1.75
N ASP A 82 6.55 12.00 -1.71
CA ASP A 82 7.51 11.23 -2.52
C ASP A 82 7.01 9.79 -2.72
N GLU A 83 6.86 9.38 -3.98
CA GLU A 83 6.46 8.02 -4.37
C GLU A 83 7.45 6.95 -3.86
N LYS A 84 8.74 7.30 -3.75
CA LYS A 84 9.81 6.36 -3.37
C LYS A 84 9.72 5.92 -1.91
N GLN A 85 8.91 6.59 -1.09
CA GLN A 85 8.72 6.22 0.32
C GLN A 85 7.63 5.17 0.53
N THR A 86 6.85 4.84 -0.50
CA THR A 86 5.85 3.77 -0.41
C THR A 86 6.57 2.43 -0.27
N THR A 87 6.54 1.86 0.93
CA THR A 87 7.23 0.59 1.24
C THR A 87 6.27 -0.50 1.70
N ILE A 88 4.97 -0.21 1.79
CA ILE A 88 3.94 -1.16 2.20
C ILE A 88 3.04 -1.42 1.00
N TYR A 89 2.80 -2.69 0.70
CA TYR A 89 2.03 -3.14 -0.44
C TYR A 89 1.09 -4.27 -0.01
N LYS A 90 0.00 -4.44 -0.76
CA LYS A 90 -0.93 -5.55 -0.65
C LYS A 90 -1.16 -6.11 -2.05
N ARG A 91 -1.39 -7.42 -2.16
CA ARG A 91 -1.78 -8.05 -3.41
C ARG A 91 -3.23 -7.70 -3.75
N ALA A 92 -3.47 -7.36 -5.02
CA ALA A 92 -4.79 -7.32 -5.63
C ALA A 92 -5.11 -8.70 -6.20
N GLU A 93 -6.07 -9.42 -5.62
CA GLU A 93 -6.41 -10.80 -6.02
C GLU A 93 -7.24 -10.86 -7.32
N ASP A 94 -8.00 -9.80 -7.56
CA ASP A 94 -8.85 -9.57 -8.73
C ASP A 94 -8.05 -9.25 -10.00
N ASN A 95 -6.80 -8.80 -9.86
CA ASN A 95 -5.95 -8.43 -10.98
C ASN A 95 -4.98 -9.56 -11.37
N ASN A 96 -5.30 -10.27 -12.46
CA ASN A 96 -4.47 -11.35 -12.97
C ASN A 96 -3.62 -10.88 -14.16
N TYR A 97 -2.34 -10.57 -13.90
CA TYR A 97 -1.40 -10.10 -14.92
C TYR A 97 -0.23 -11.07 -15.11
N HIS A 98 0.04 -11.44 -16.37
CA HIS A 98 1.19 -12.28 -16.72
C HIS A 98 2.50 -11.46 -16.75
N LEU A 99 3.24 -11.49 -15.65
CA LEU A 99 4.52 -10.79 -15.51
C LEU A 99 5.57 -11.31 -16.50
N LYS A 100 6.15 -10.39 -17.28
CA LYS A 100 7.16 -10.71 -18.32
C LYS A 100 8.56 -10.96 -17.76
N MET A 101 8.94 -10.29 -16.68
CA MET A 101 10.28 -10.39 -16.09
C MET A 101 10.40 -11.59 -15.13
N LYS A 102 11.52 -12.32 -15.20
CA LYS A 102 11.80 -13.48 -14.33
C LYS A 102 11.81 -13.09 -12.84
N ALA A 103 12.51 -12.00 -12.50
CA ALA A 103 12.58 -11.49 -11.13
C ALA A 103 11.19 -11.12 -10.58
N SER A 104 10.35 -10.47 -11.39
CA SER A 104 8.99 -10.13 -10.97
C SER A 104 8.14 -11.37 -10.70
N ARG A 105 8.27 -12.43 -11.51
CA ARG A 105 7.57 -13.71 -11.27
C ARG A 105 8.02 -14.39 -9.98
N PHE A 106 9.32 -14.39 -9.68
CA PHE A 106 9.84 -14.96 -8.42
C PHE A 106 9.33 -14.18 -7.20
N ILE A 107 9.45 -12.85 -7.23
CA ILE A 107 8.93 -11.97 -6.18
C ILE A 107 7.43 -12.21 -5.95
N PHE A 108 6.64 -12.29 -7.02
CA PHE A 108 5.21 -12.56 -6.93
C PHE A 108 4.91 -13.92 -6.30
N SER A 109 5.67 -14.96 -6.64
CA SER A 109 5.53 -16.29 -6.03
C SER A 109 5.85 -16.29 -4.53
N GLU A 110 6.92 -15.63 -4.11
CA GLU A 110 7.29 -15.52 -2.68
C GLU A 110 6.24 -14.73 -1.89
N ILE A 111 5.72 -13.63 -2.44
CA ILE A 111 4.64 -12.85 -1.82
C ILE A 111 3.40 -13.72 -1.67
N ASN A 112 2.98 -14.43 -2.72
CA ASN A 112 1.79 -15.27 -2.65
C ASN A 112 1.90 -16.40 -1.62
N GLN A 113 3.10 -16.92 -1.39
CA GLN A 113 3.32 -17.97 -0.39
C GLN A 113 3.32 -17.43 1.05
N LYS A 114 3.87 -16.23 1.27
CA LYS A 114 4.12 -15.69 2.61
C LYS A 114 3.10 -14.67 3.09
N PHE A 115 2.58 -13.87 2.16
CA PHE A 115 1.62 -12.81 2.40
C PHE A 115 0.49 -12.90 1.36
N PRO A 116 -0.36 -13.95 1.40
CA PRO A 116 -1.37 -14.17 0.37
C PRO A 116 -2.36 -13.01 0.25
N ILE A 117 -2.83 -12.55 1.42
CA ILE A 117 -3.91 -11.55 1.61
C ILE A 117 -3.47 -10.35 2.46
N MET A 118 -2.38 -10.51 3.22
CA MET A 118 -1.96 -9.55 4.23
C MET A 118 -1.01 -8.51 3.61
N PRO A 119 -1.00 -7.27 4.13
CA PRO A 119 -0.03 -6.27 3.68
C PRO A 119 1.38 -6.71 4.05
N PHE A 120 2.35 -6.35 3.22
CA PHE A 120 3.75 -6.67 3.40
C PHE A 120 4.65 -5.47 3.09
N THR A 121 5.86 -5.47 3.65
CA THR A 121 6.86 -4.44 3.35
C THR A 121 7.81 -4.87 2.24
N ALA A 122 8.13 -3.95 1.33
CA ALA A 122 9.15 -4.14 0.29
C ALA A 122 10.55 -4.40 0.86
N ARG A 123 10.77 -4.11 2.16
CA ARG A 123 12.03 -4.39 2.87
C ARG A 123 12.18 -5.85 3.29
N TYR A 124 11.18 -6.71 3.03
CA TYR A 124 11.25 -8.10 3.42
C TYR A 124 12.49 -8.79 2.82
N GLU A 125 13.30 -9.40 3.67
CA GLU A 125 14.70 -9.73 3.38
C GLU A 125 14.89 -10.62 2.14
N LYS A 126 13.98 -11.59 1.92
CA LYS A 126 14.03 -12.43 0.71
C LYS A 126 13.72 -11.68 -0.59
N LEU A 127 12.94 -10.59 -0.57
CA LEU A 127 12.67 -9.76 -1.75
C LEU A 127 13.91 -8.98 -2.20
N ARG A 128 14.78 -8.63 -1.23
CA ARG A 128 15.99 -7.84 -1.47
C ARG A 128 17.07 -8.64 -2.20
N ASN A 129 17.18 -9.94 -1.90
CA ASN A 129 18.29 -10.78 -2.33
C ASN A 129 18.30 -11.03 -3.85
N GLU A 130 17.15 -11.24 -4.49
CA GLU A 130 17.13 -11.52 -5.94
C GLU A 130 17.43 -10.26 -6.78
N VAL A 131 16.94 -9.09 -6.33
CA VAL A 131 17.27 -7.80 -6.95
C VAL A 131 18.77 -7.50 -6.81
N GLN A 132 19.34 -7.78 -5.64
CA GLN A 132 20.74 -7.56 -5.36
C GLN A 132 21.63 -8.51 -6.17
N GLU A 133 21.22 -9.77 -6.31
CA GLU A 133 21.99 -10.77 -7.05
C GLU A 133 21.96 -10.50 -8.57
N ASN A 134 20.83 -10.08 -9.13
CA ASN A 134 20.77 -9.65 -10.53
C ASN A 134 21.60 -8.39 -10.78
N LYS A 135 21.60 -7.42 -9.85
CA LYS A 135 22.50 -6.25 -9.92
C LYS A 135 23.98 -6.66 -9.87
N ARG A 136 24.34 -7.61 -9.00
CA ARG A 136 25.70 -8.13 -8.89
C ARG A 136 26.16 -8.82 -10.18
N ARG A 137 25.35 -9.71 -10.75
CA ARG A 137 25.64 -10.36 -12.04
C ARG A 137 25.86 -9.36 -13.18
N MET A 138 25.07 -8.29 -13.22
CA MET A 138 25.23 -7.22 -14.20
C MET A 138 26.52 -6.42 -14.00
N SER A 139 26.94 -6.19 -12.75
CA SER A 139 28.22 -5.56 -12.43
C SER A 139 29.39 -6.43 -12.87
N ASP A 140 29.34 -7.72 -12.55
CA ASP A 140 30.39 -8.68 -12.89
C ASP A 140 30.56 -8.79 -14.42
N MET A 141 29.45 -8.82 -15.17
CA MET A 141 29.46 -8.81 -16.63
C MET A 141 30.10 -7.54 -17.21
N LYS A 142 29.75 -6.36 -16.67
CA LYS A 142 30.33 -5.08 -17.12
C LYS A 142 31.84 -5.03 -16.87
N ASN A 143 32.29 -5.56 -15.75
CA ASN A 143 33.72 -5.64 -15.42
C ASN A 143 34.47 -6.56 -16.40
N LEU A 144 33.89 -7.71 -16.76
CA LEU A 144 34.49 -8.62 -17.73
C LEU A 144 34.59 -7.99 -19.12
N ILE A 145 33.54 -7.30 -19.57
CA ILE A 145 33.55 -6.57 -20.86
C ILE A 145 34.63 -5.49 -20.85
N LYS A 146 34.75 -4.72 -19.76
CA LYS A 146 35.79 -3.70 -19.61
C LYS A 146 37.20 -4.31 -19.67
N GLN A 147 37.42 -5.43 -19.00
CA GLN A 147 38.69 -6.16 -19.04
C GLN A 147 39.01 -6.64 -20.46
N GLN A 148 38.04 -7.18 -21.19
CA GLN A 148 38.23 -7.59 -22.58
C GLN A 148 38.56 -6.40 -23.48
N GLN A 149 37.88 -5.26 -23.32
CA GLN A 149 38.17 -4.04 -24.06
C GLN A 149 39.58 -3.52 -23.79
N GLU A 150 40.03 -3.49 -22.53
CA GLU A 150 41.40 -3.12 -22.18
C GLU A 150 42.44 -4.07 -22.78
N LEU A 151 42.15 -5.38 -22.81
CA LEU A 151 43.05 -6.38 -23.40
C LEU A 151 43.18 -6.18 -24.92
N ILE A 152 42.07 -5.92 -25.60
CA ILE A 152 42.04 -5.65 -27.04
C ILE A 152 42.83 -4.38 -27.36
N GLN A 153 42.68 -3.31 -26.58
CA GLN A 153 43.45 -2.08 -26.76
C GLN A 153 44.96 -2.28 -26.58
N LYS A 154 45.37 -3.14 -25.64
CA LYS A 154 46.78 -3.48 -25.43
C LYS A 154 47.39 -4.33 -26.55
N LEU A 155 46.58 -5.12 -27.25
CA LEU A 155 47.03 -5.94 -28.38
C LEU A 155 47.11 -5.15 -29.71
N LEU A 156 46.56 -3.94 -29.74
CA LEU A 156 46.55 -3.06 -30.92
C LEU A 156 47.65 -1.97 -30.88
N GLN A 157 48.50 -1.94 -29.86
CA GLN A 157 49.71 -1.10 -29.74
C GLN A 157 50.96 -1.93 -30.01
#